data_AF-A0A699SYD0-F1
#
_entry.id   AF-A0A699SYD0-F1
#
_cell.length_a   1.000
_cell.length_b   1.000
_cell.length_c   1.000
_cell.angle_alpha   90.00
_cell.angle_beta   90.00
_cell.angle_gamma   90.00
#
_symmetry.space_group_name_H-M   'P 1'
#
loop_
_entity.id
_entity.type
_entity.pdbx_description
1 polymer ?
#
loop_
_entity_poly.entity_id
_entity_poly.type
_entity_poly.pdbx_seq_one_letter_code
_entity_poly.pdbx_strand_id
1 'polypeptide(L)' 'MASYKPHREDALDYYQRVATSEKLSLRLYERVTGLRGQAGDFVVETTKGEIAARAVVVATGFFDVPNPLGVPG' A
#
# COMPACT_ATOMS: atom_id res chain seq x y z
N MET A 1 -4.35 19.05 -27.44
CA MET A 1 -5.74 19.07 -26.97
C MET A 1 -5.76 18.46 -25.58
N ALA A 2 -6.24 19.17 -24.57
CA ALA A 2 -6.40 18.61 -23.22
C ALA A 2 -7.50 17.53 -23.24
N SER A 3 -7.16 16.31 -22.84
CA SER A 3 -8.11 15.21 -22.67
C SER A 3 -8.96 15.46 -21.41
N TYR A 4 -10.28 15.26 -21.50
CA TYR A 4 -11.20 15.33 -20.35
C TYR A 4 -10.94 14.21 -19.30
N LYS A 5 -10.40 13.10 -19.79
CA LYS A 5 -9.76 11.95 -19.12
C LYS A 5 -8.42 12.23 -18.42
N PRO A 6 -8.27 12.32 -17.08
CA PRO A 6 -6.92 12.22 -16.49
C PRO A 6 -6.24 10.92 -16.92
N HIS A 7 -4.95 11.02 -17.22
CA HIS A 7 -4.08 9.89 -17.52
C HIS A 7 -3.50 9.29 -16.23
N ARG A 8 -2.82 8.14 -16.36
CA ARG A 8 -2.16 7.48 -15.23
C ARG A 8 -1.12 8.39 -14.56
N GLU A 9 -0.39 9.16 -15.35
CA GLU A 9 0.63 10.10 -14.88
C GLU A 9 0.02 11.20 -14.00
N ASP A 10 -1.10 11.77 -14.43
CA ASP A 10 -1.84 12.79 -13.65
C ASP A 10 -2.24 12.27 -12.26
N ALA A 11 -2.70 11.01 -12.21
CA ALA A 11 -3.08 10.36 -10.95
C ALA A 11 -1.87 10.11 -10.04
N LEU A 12 -0.73 9.68 -10.60
CA LEU A 12 0.50 9.48 -9.82
C LEU A 12 1.00 10.81 -9.24
N ASP A 13 1.00 11.88 -10.03
CA ASP A 13 1.39 13.21 -9.57
C ASP A 13 0.44 13.74 -8.49
N TYR A 14 -0.86 13.44 -8.59
CA TYR A 14 -1.83 13.77 -7.56
C TYR A 14 -1.51 13.05 -6.24
N TYR A 15 -1.29 11.74 -6.25
CA TYR A 15 -0.97 10.99 -5.04
C TYR A 15 0.36 11.42 -4.40
N GLN A 16 1.39 11.69 -5.19
CA GLN A 16 2.67 12.22 -4.68
C GLN A 16 2.50 13.58 -4.01
N ARG A 17 1.69 14.47 -4.61
CA ARG A 17 1.38 15.78 -4.02
C ARG A 17 0.65 15.65 -2.68
N VAL A 18 -0.36 14.79 -2.60
CA VAL A 18 -1.09 14.54 -1.34
C VAL A 18 -0.14 13.97 -0.28
N ALA A 19 0.65 12.95 -0.61
CA ALA A 19 1.59 12.37 0.35
C ALA A 19 2.59 13.39 0.90
N THR A 20 3.04 14.32 0.03
CA THR A 20 3.96 15.40 0.40
C THR A 20 3.27 16.47 1.24
N SER A 21 2.06 16.91 0.86
CA SER A 21 1.32 17.96 1.57
C SER A 21 0.94 17.52 2.98
N GLU A 22 0.52 16.26 3.12
CA GLU A 22 0.14 15.64 4.39
C GLU A 22 1.34 15.15 5.20
N LYS A 23 2.57 15.29 4.67
CA LYS A 23 3.82 14.84 5.31
C LYS A 23 3.74 13.39 5.79
N LEU A 24 3.18 12.51 4.97
CA LEU A 24 3.00 11.11 5.33
C LEU A 24 4.35 10.45 5.60
N SER A 25 4.44 9.70 6.69
CA SER A 25 5.62 8.90 7.00
C SER A 25 5.65 7.66 6.10
N LEU A 26 6.30 7.79 4.94
CA LEU A 26 6.43 6.72 3.97
C LEU A 26 7.75 5.97 4.16
N ARG A 27 7.66 4.65 4.34
CA ARG A 27 8.81 3.75 4.33
C ARG A 27 8.85 3.00 2.99
N LEU A 28 9.32 3.71 1.96
CA LEU A 28 9.39 3.13 0.61
C LEU A 28 10.42 2.00 0.53
N TYR A 29 10.18 1.06 -0.39
CA TYR A 29 11.03 -0.12 -0.60
C TYR A 29 11.20 -0.98 0.66
N GLU A 30 10.22 -0.98 1.55
CA GLU A 30 10.19 -1.78 2.78
C GLU A 30 8.92 -2.63 2.76
N ARG A 31 9.06 -3.89 2.35
CA ARG A 31 7.91 -4.80 2.24
C ARG A 31 7.58 -5.34 3.62
N VAL A 32 6.31 -5.28 4.01
CA VAL A 32 5.78 -5.98 5.17
C VAL A 32 5.70 -7.48 4.85
N THR A 33 6.27 -8.32 5.71
CA THR A 33 6.33 -9.79 5.55
C THR A 33 5.45 -10.51 6.56
N GLY A 34 5.10 -9.85 7.67
CA GLY A 34 4.34 -10.48 8.75
C GLY A 34 3.74 -9.46 9.71
N LEU A 35 2.77 -9.93 10.48
CA LEU A 35 2.17 -9.20 11.59
C LEU A 35 1.92 -10.19 12.72
N ARG A 36 2.37 -9.84 13.93
CA ARG A 36 2.11 -10.60 15.14
C ARG A 36 1.72 -9.69 16.30
N GLY A 37 1.21 -10.29 17.37
CA GLY A 37 0.73 -9.58 18.56
C GLY A 37 -0.79 -9.37 18.53
N GLN A 38 -1.25 -8.40 19.31
CA GLN A 38 -2.68 -8.14 19.54
C GLN A 38 -2.97 -6.65 19.63
N ALA A 39 -4.25 -6.29 19.66
CA ALA A 39 -4.66 -4.90 19.77
C ALA A 39 -3.99 -4.19 20.97
N GLY A 40 -3.34 -3.05 20.69
CA GLY A 40 -2.54 -2.31 21.65
C GLY A 40 -1.05 -2.64 21.65
N ASP A 41 -0.64 -3.79 21.09
CA ASP A 41 0.74 -4.29 21.10
C ASP A 41 1.02 -5.19 19.86
N PHE A 42 1.03 -4.58 18.68
CA PHE A 42 1.42 -5.23 17.45
C PHE A 42 2.90 -5.00 17.14
N VAL A 43 3.48 -5.98 16.45
CA VAL A 43 4.75 -5.81 15.75
C VAL A 43 4.57 -6.19 14.29
N VAL A 44 4.88 -5.23 13.42
CA VAL A 44 4.94 -5.40 11.97
C VAL A 44 6.34 -5.83 11.60
N GLU A 45 6.46 -6.96 10.92
CA GLU A 45 7.73 -7.49 10.42
C GLU A 45 7.91 -7.03 8.97
N THR A 46 9.08 -6.49 8.65
CA THR A 46 9.39 -5.96 7.32
C THR A 46 10.74 -6.49 6.83
N THR A 47 11.00 -6.31 5.53
CA THR A 47 12.30 -6.62 4.93
C THR A 47 13.46 -5.78 5.48
N LYS A 48 13.20 -4.72 6.27
CA LYS A 48 14.23 -3.85 6.86
C LYS A 48 14.25 -3.89 8.39
N GLY A 49 13.38 -4.66 9.04
CA GLY A 49 13.33 -4.80 10.49
C GLY A 49 11.91 -4.90 11.04
N GLU A 50 11.74 -4.45 12.28
CA GLU A 50 10.47 -4.52 12.99
C GLU A 50 9.93 -3.13 13.35
N ILE A 51 8.61 -2.99 13.37
CA ILE A 51 7.92 -1.75 13.74
C ILE A 51 6.87 -2.08 14.80
N ALA A 52 7.03 -1.50 15.99
CA ALA A 52 6.02 -1.58 17.04
C ALA A 52 4.86 -0.61 16.74
N ALA A 53 3.63 -1.08 16.90
CA ALA A 53 2.43 -0.28 16.68
C ALA A 53 1.31 -0.70 17.62
N ARG A 54 0.50 0.26 18.09
CA ARG A 54 -0.68 -0.06 18.91
C ARG A 54 -1.87 -0.55 18.08
N ALA A 55 -1.92 -0.14 16.82
CA ALA A 55 -2.97 -0.50 15.87
C ALA A 55 -2.37 -0.59 14.46
N VAL A 56 -2.97 -1.44 13.62
CA VAL A 56 -2.56 -1.65 12.23
C VAL A 56 -3.78 -1.59 11.34
N VAL A 57 -3.68 -0.85 10.24
CA VAL A 57 -4.69 -0.81 9.17
C VAL A 57 -4.06 -1.43 7.92
N VAL A 58 -4.73 -2.44 7.34
CA VAL A 58 -4.25 -3.14 6.16
C VAL A 58 -4.86 -2.50 4.90
N ALA A 59 -4.01 -1.97 4.03
CA ALA A 59 -4.40 -1.30 2.78
C ALA A 59 -3.55 -1.79 1.59
N THR A 60 -3.31 -3.10 1.48
CA THR A 60 -2.41 -3.70 0.47
C THR A 60 -2.98 -3.75 -0.95
N GLY A 61 -4.29 -3.49 -1.11
CA GLY A 61 -4.98 -3.73 -2.38
C GLY A 61 -5.18 -5.24 -2.66
N PHE A 62 -5.91 -5.54 -3.74
CA PHE A 62 -6.21 -6.92 -4.17
C PHE A 62 -6.23 -7.09 -5.70
N PHE A 63 -6.06 -6.02 -6.48
CA PHE A 63 -6.18 -6.07 -7.94
C PHE A 63 -5.01 -6.72 -8.67
N ASP A 64 -3.95 -7.08 -7.94
CA ASP A 64 -2.80 -7.84 -8.41
C ASP A 64 -2.98 -9.36 -8.25
N VAL A 65 -4.04 -9.81 -7.57
CA VAL A 65 -4.39 -11.22 -7.43
C VAL A 65 -5.40 -11.61 -8.51
N PRO A 66 -5.01 -12.39 -9.54
CA PRO A 66 -5.93 -12.80 -10.57
C PRO A 66 -6.98 -13.78 -10.01
N ASN A 67 -8.22 -13.67 -10.50
CA ASN A 67 -9.29 -14.63 -10.25
C ASN A 67 -9.52 -15.49 -11.51
N PRO A 68 -8.80 -16.61 -11.68
CA PRO A 68 -8.93 -17.45 -12.86
C PRO A 68 -10.28 -18.16 -12.89
N LEU A 69 -10.90 -18.25 -14.07
CA LEU A 69 -12.20 -18.91 -14.25
C LEU A 69 -12.14 -20.45 -14.22
N GLY A 70 -10.94 -21.02 -14.19
CA GLY A 70 -10.74 -22.48 -14.12
C GLY A 70 -11.22 -23.25 -15.37
N VAL A 71 -11.35 -22.58 -16.51
CA VAL A 71 -11.83 -23.21 -17.75
C VAL A 71 -10.67 -23.94 -18.45
N PRO A 72 -10.79 -25.26 -18.69
CA PRO A 72 -9.82 -26.00 -19.50
C PRO A 72 -9.89 -25.57 -20.97
N GLY A 73 -8.73 -25.51 -21.63
CA GLY A 73 -8.58 -25.14 -23.04
C GLY A 73 -9.09 -26.20 -24.01
#